data_AF-I7C6N0-F1
#
_entry.id   AF-I7C6N0-F1
#
_cell.length_a   1.000
_cell.length_b   1.000
_cell.length_c   1.000
_cell.angle_alpha   90.00
_cell.angle_beta   90.00
_cell.angle_gamma   90.00
#
_symmetry.space_group_name_H-M   'P 1'
#
loop_
_entity.id
_entity.type
_entity.pdbx_description
1 polymer ?
#
loop_
_entity_poly.entity_id
_entity_poly.type
_entity_poly.pdbx_seq_one_letter_code
_entity_poly.pdbx_strand_id
1 'polypeptide(L)'
;LKEMVAVCVLLLLAAFVIFFTPEFGGLFLEYGNFVEANPLMTPEDMKPVWYFAPYYAMLRLVPGKSVGVLVMFSAIAILFLVPWLDRGKVYSIRYRGWIARIAFGVFVVCFVWLAVIGLGPGTAVWEIYVGRVLIFLYFAFFITMPLWTVVASMKPVPERLTSHG
;
A
#
# COMPACT_ATOMS: atom_id res chain seq x y z
N LEU A 1 28.61 0.63 11.47
CA LEU A 1 28.86 1.48 10.28
C LEU A 1 27.69 1.46 9.29
N LYS A 2 27.26 0.29 8.76
CA LYS A 2 26.17 0.19 7.77
C LYS A 2 24.86 0.90 8.17
N GLU A 3 24.35 0.62 9.37
CA GLU A 3 23.11 1.24 9.87
C GLU A 3 23.26 2.76 10.02
N MET A 4 24.41 3.22 10.51
CA MET A 4 24.71 4.64 10.64
C MET A 4 24.70 5.36 9.29
N VAL A 5 25.27 4.74 8.24
CA VAL A 5 25.21 5.28 6.89
C VAL A 5 23.77 5.38 6.39
N ALA A 6 22.94 4.35 6.61
CA ALA A 6 21.53 4.37 6.22
C ALA A 6 20.73 5.47 6.94
N VAL A 7 20.97 5.65 8.24
CA VAL A 7 20.37 6.74 9.03
C VAL A 7 20.80 8.10 8.52
N CYS A 8 22.10 8.30 8.27
CA CYS A 8 22.60 9.57 7.72
C CYS A 8 21.95 9.90 6.37
N VAL A 9 21.82 8.93 5.47
CA VAL A 9 21.16 9.12 4.17
C VAL A 9 19.69 9.49 4.35
N LEU A 10 18.95 8.78 5.23
CA LEU A 10 17.56 9.09 5.53
C LEU A 10 17.40 10.52 6.07
N LEU A 11 18.25 10.93 7.03
CA LEU A 11 18.20 12.27 7.62
C LEU A 11 18.54 13.35 6.60
N LEU A 12 19.48 13.10 5.69
CA LEU A 12 19.78 14.05 4.60
C LEU A 12 18.60 14.22 3.65
N LEU A 13 17.92 13.13 3.28
CA LEU A 13 16.71 13.20 2.45
C LEU A 13 15.57 13.92 3.18
N ALA A 14 15.35 13.63 4.46
CA ALA A 14 14.33 14.29 5.28
C ALA A 14 14.64 15.78 5.45
N ALA A 15 15.89 16.15 5.75
CA ALA A 15 16.32 17.54 5.83
C ALA A 15 16.13 18.26 4.50
N PHE A 16 16.44 17.61 3.37
CA PHE A 16 16.19 18.19 2.06
C PHE A 16 14.72 18.55 1.84
N VAL A 17 13.79 17.63 2.16
CA VAL A 17 12.36 17.90 2.06
C VAL A 17 11.95 19.05 2.98
N ILE A 18 12.34 19.00 4.26
CA ILE A 18 11.96 19.99 5.26
C ILE A 18 12.45 21.40 4.90
N PHE A 19 13.69 21.53 4.45
CA PHE A 19 14.31 22.85 4.22
C PHE A 19 14.10 23.41 2.81
N PHE A 20 13.95 22.56 1.78
CA PHE A 20 13.91 23.02 0.39
C PHE A 20 12.55 22.80 -0.30
N THR A 21 11.74 21.84 0.13
CA THR A 21 10.44 21.53 -0.51
C THR A 21 9.41 21.02 0.51
N PRO A 22 9.06 21.81 1.54
CA PRO A 22 8.28 21.34 2.67
C PRO A 22 6.83 20.98 2.30
N GLU A 23 6.30 21.50 1.20
CA GLU A 23 4.99 21.07 0.66
C GLU A 23 5.07 19.72 -0.06
N PHE A 24 6.18 19.47 -0.78
CA PHE A 24 6.41 18.32 -1.65
C PHE A 24 5.21 18.00 -2.56
N GLY A 25 4.74 19.00 -3.32
CA GLY A 25 3.56 18.85 -4.17
C GLY A 25 2.24 18.72 -3.40
N GLY A 26 2.18 19.26 -2.18
CA GLY A 26 1.01 19.22 -1.31
C GLY A 26 0.75 17.84 -0.70
N LEU A 27 1.81 17.03 -0.48
CA LEU A 27 1.75 15.75 0.22
C LEU A 27 2.05 15.90 1.72
N PHE A 28 2.88 16.87 2.12
CA PHE A 28 3.22 17.12 3.53
C PHE A 28 2.44 18.31 4.08
N LEU A 29 2.76 19.52 3.60
CA LEU A 29 2.03 20.73 3.96
C LEU A 29 0.88 20.95 2.97
N GLU A 30 -0.33 20.62 3.41
CA GLU A 30 -1.55 20.88 2.66
C GLU A 30 -2.10 22.27 2.98
N TYR A 31 -2.31 23.10 1.94
CA TYR A 31 -2.77 24.48 2.08
C TYR A 31 -4.07 24.61 2.90
N GLY A 32 -5.00 23.66 2.71
CA GLY A 32 -6.27 23.64 3.44
C GLY A 32 -6.12 23.55 4.97
N ASN A 33 -5.00 23.03 5.46
CA ASN A 33 -4.74 22.92 6.90
C ASN A 33 -4.17 24.21 7.52
N PHE A 34 -3.88 25.24 6.72
CA PHE A 34 -3.48 26.57 7.21
C PHE A 34 -4.66 27.53 7.40
N VAL A 35 -5.87 27.12 7.00
CA VAL A 35 -7.11 27.85 7.25
C VAL A 35 -7.73 27.32 8.55
N GLU A 36 -8.27 28.21 9.38
CA GLU A 36 -8.96 27.81 10.61
C GLU A 36 -10.15 26.90 10.29
N ALA A 37 -10.32 25.85 11.11
CA ALA A 37 -11.38 24.88 10.90
C ALA A 37 -12.77 25.53 11.03
N ASN A 38 -13.60 25.38 10.01
CA ASN A 38 -14.98 25.85 10.00
C ASN A 38 -15.96 24.66 10.00
N PRO A 39 -16.67 24.37 11.09
CA PRO A 39 -17.62 23.24 11.17
C PRO A 39 -18.81 23.33 10.20
N LEU A 40 -19.08 24.52 9.66
CA LEU A 40 -20.21 24.77 8.75
C LEU A 40 -19.82 24.67 7.27
N MET A 41 -18.53 24.50 6.95
CA MET A 41 -18.03 24.51 5.58
C MET A 41 -16.98 23.42 5.36
N THR A 42 -17.24 22.52 4.42
CA THR A 42 -16.25 21.54 3.97
C THR A 42 -15.42 22.13 2.83
N PRO A 43 -14.07 22.09 2.88
CA PRO A 43 -13.23 22.53 1.77
C PRO A 43 -13.47 21.71 0.49
N GLU A 44 -13.38 22.34 -0.68
CA GLU A 44 -13.63 21.68 -1.97
C GLU A 44 -12.60 20.59 -2.31
N ASP A 45 -11.32 20.81 -1.97
CA ASP A 45 -10.20 19.88 -2.27
C ASP A 45 -9.75 19.07 -1.03
N MET A 46 -10.70 18.57 -0.24
CA MET A 46 -10.39 17.78 0.96
C MET A 46 -9.88 16.38 0.59
N LYS A 47 -8.58 16.15 0.76
CA LYS A 47 -7.91 14.86 0.52
C LYS A 47 -7.32 14.31 1.82
N PRO A 48 -7.11 12.98 1.94
CA PRO A 48 -6.42 12.40 3.07
C PRO A 48 -4.90 12.62 2.95
N VAL A 49 -4.21 12.51 4.07
CA VAL A 49 -2.74 12.40 4.07
C VAL A 49 -2.32 11.19 3.22
N TRP A 50 -1.25 11.35 2.44
CA TRP A 50 -0.85 10.43 1.37
C TRP A 50 -0.73 8.96 1.77
N TYR A 51 -0.27 8.66 2.99
CA TYR A 51 -0.15 7.28 3.47
C TYR A 51 -1.49 6.62 3.82
N PHE A 52 -2.57 7.39 3.93
CA PHE A 52 -3.95 6.89 4.05
C PHE A 52 -4.70 6.81 2.72
N ALA A 53 -4.15 7.35 1.64
CA ALA A 53 -4.82 7.42 0.35
C ALA A 53 -5.30 6.07 -0.22
N PRO A 54 -4.53 4.96 -0.16
CA PRO A 54 -5.01 3.66 -0.66
C PRO A 54 -6.28 3.17 0.04
N TYR A 55 -6.35 3.36 1.35
CA TYR A 55 -7.47 2.94 2.19
C TYR A 55 -8.69 3.86 2.00
N TYR A 56 -8.44 5.16 1.85
CA TYR A 56 -9.48 6.12 1.51
C TYR A 56 -10.09 5.85 0.13
N ALA A 57 -9.29 5.43 -0.86
CA ALA A 57 -9.79 4.98 -2.15
C ALA A 57 -10.73 3.78 -1.97
N MET A 58 -10.33 2.77 -1.19
CA MET A 58 -11.17 1.61 -0.89
C MET A 58 -12.52 2.01 -0.25
N LEU A 59 -12.49 2.96 0.68
CA LEU A 59 -13.68 3.46 1.37
C LEU A 59 -14.70 4.10 0.41
N ARG A 60 -14.22 4.99 -0.49
CA ARG A 60 -15.12 5.81 -1.33
C ARG A 60 -15.58 5.08 -2.61
N LEU A 61 -14.80 4.14 -3.10
CA LEU A 61 -15.07 3.47 -4.38
C LEU A 61 -16.07 2.30 -4.26
N VAL A 62 -16.19 1.72 -3.07
CA VAL A 62 -17.12 0.62 -2.79
C VAL A 62 -18.51 1.20 -2.51
N PRO A 63 -19.56 0.73 -3.20
CA PRO A 63 -20.91 1.24 -2.99
C PRO A 63 -21.44 0.84 -1.60
N GLY A 64 -22.05 1.82 -0.91
CA GLY A 64 -22.63 1.63 0.41
C GLY A 64 -21.68 2.02 1.54
N LYS A 65 -22.11 2.96 2.39
CA LYS A 65 -21.29 3.56 3.45
C LYS A 65 -20.72 2.51 4.42
N SER A 66 -21.52 1.56 4.87
CA SER A 66 -21.07 0.50 5.79
C SER A 66 -20.10 -0.50 5.14
N VAL A 67 -20.34 -0.84 3.88
CA VAL A 67 -19.50 -1.81 3.13
C VAL A 67 -18.13 -1.20 2.83
N GLY A 68 -18.07 0.06 2.41
CA GLY A 68 -16.79 0.75 2.19
C GLY A 68 -15.94 0.81 3.45
N VAL A 69 -16.55 1.09 4.61
CA VAL A 69 -15.86 1.07 5.91
C VAL A 69 -15.31 -0.33 6.22
N LEU A 70 -16.13 -1.37 6.03
CA LEU A 70 -15.70 -2.75 6.24
C LEU A 70 -14.51 -3.11 5.33
N VAL A 71 -14.56 -2.76 4.05
CA VAL A 71 -13.48 -3.03 3.09
C VAL A 71 -12.19 -2.32 3.51
N MET A 72 -12.28 -1.04 3.87
CA MET A 72 -11.12 -0.26 4.32
C MET A 72 -10.42 -0.92 5.52
N PHE A 73 -11.17 -1.27 6.57
CA PHE A 73 -10.60 -1.94 7.75
C PHE A 73 -10.12 -3.35 7.43
N SER A 74 -10.83 -4.09 6.58
CA SER A 74 -10.43 -5.45 6.17
C SER A 74 -9.11 -5.44 5.41
N ALA A 75 -8.83 -4.39 4.62
CA ALA A 75 -7.57 -4.25 3.91
C ALA A 75 -6.36 -4.09 4.85
N ILE A 76 -6.56 -3.50 6.02
CA ILE A 76 -5.52 -3.44 7.06
C ILE A 76 -5.47 -4.78 7.81
N ALA A 77 -6.64 -5.30 8.21
CA ALA A 77 -6.75 -6.53 8.99
C ALA A 77 -6.12 -7.75 8.29
N ILE A 78 -6.27 -7.85 6.96
CA ILE A 78 -5.76 -8.99 6.19
C ILE A 78 -4.22 -9.09 6.21
N LEU A 79 -3.50 -7.98 6.44
CA LEU A 79 -2.04 -7.98 6.60
C LEU A 79 -1.61 -8.81 7.82
N PHE A 80 -2.40 -8.78 8.89
CA PHE A 80 -2.13 -9.61 10.07
C PHE A 80 -2.38 -11.09 9.81
N LEU A 81 -3.16 -11.45 8.79
CA LEU A 81 -3.42 -12.84 8.42
C LEU A 81 -2.31 -13.45 7.56
N VAL A 82 -1.36 -12.64 7.06
CA VAL A 82 -0.27 -13.11 6.19
C VAL A 82 0.51 -14.32 6.73
N PRO A 83 0.87 -14.40 8.03
CA PRO A 83 1.55 -15.58 8.58
C PRO A 83 0.77 -16.90 8.43
N TRP A 84 -0.55 -16.85 8.32
CA TRP A 84 -1.41 -18.03 8.12
C TRP A 84 -1.79 -18.25 6.65
N LEU A 85 -1.80 -17.18 5.85
CA LEU A 85 -2.09 -17.23 4.42
C LEU A 85 -0.89 -17.73 3.60
N ASP A 86 0.32 -17.36 3.99
CA ASP A 86 1.53 -17.83 3.33
C ASP A 86 1.90 -19.24 3.78
N ARG A 87 1.72 -20.21 2.87
CA ARG A 87 2.05 -21.63 3.11
C ARG A 87 3.33 -22.05 2.40
N GLY A 88 4.11 -21.10 1.90
CA GLY A 88 5.36 -21.37 1.21
C GLY A 88 6.45 -21.89 2.15
N LYS A 89 7.20 -22.91 1.72
CA LYS A 89 8.33 -23.46 2.49
C LYS A 89 9.53 -22.50 2.60
N VAL A 90 9.62 -21.51 1.70
CA VAL A 90 10.73 -20.56 1.65
C VAL A 90 10.25 -19.16 2.01
N TYR A 91 10.86 -18.58 3.03
CA TYR A 91 10.48 -17.26 3.55
C TYR A 91 10.85 -16.10 2.61
N SER A 92 12.01 -16.17 1.95
CA SER A 92 12.47 -15.06 1.10
C SER A 92 11.91 -15.14 -0.31
N ILE A 93 11.27 -14.05 -0.76
CA ILE A 93 10.74 -13.90 -2.13
C ILE A 93 11.82 -14.06 -3.21
N ARG A 94 13.10 -13.83 -2.86
CA ARG A 94 14.24 -14.01 -3.77
C ARG A 94 14.34 -15.43 -4.33
N TYR A 95 13.95 -16.42 -3.53
CA TYR A 95 14.03 -17.84 -3.88
C TYR A 95 12.68 -18.42 -4.31
N ARG A 96 11.62 -17.61 -4.33
CA ARG A 96 10.30 -18.03 -4.82
C ARG A 96 10.22 -17.95 -6.34
N GLY A 97 9.33 -18.77 -6.89
CA GLY A 97 9.07 -18.87 -8.32
C GLY A 97 8.49 -17.59 -8.93
N TRP A 98 8.41 -17.57 -10.26
CA TRP A 98 7.95 -16.42 -11.01
C TRP A 98 6.52 -16.00 -10.65
N ILE A 99 5.62 -16.95 -10.35
CA ILE A 99 4.23 -16.69 -9.96
C ILE A 99 4.16 -15.81 -8.71
N ALA A 100 4.94 -16.12 -7.67
CA ALA A 100 4.97 -15.34 -6.42
C ALA A 100 5.48 -13.91 -6.65
N ARG A 101 6.45 -13.74 -7.56
CA ARG A 101 7.02 -12.43 -7.90
C ARG A 101 6.03 -11.58 -8.70
N ILE A 102 5.30 -12.18 -9.63
CA ILE A 102 4.23 -11.50 -10.37
C ILE A 102 3.09 -11.14 -9.43
N ALA A 103 2.61 -12.06 -8.59
CA ALA A 103 1.53 -11.79 -7.63
C ALA A 103 1.89 -10.61 -6.71
N PHE A 104 3.12 -10.60 -6.17
CA PHE A 104 3.61 -9.49 -5.36
C PHE A 104 3.73 -8.18 -6.17
N GLY A 105 4.23 -8.24 -7.41
CA GLY A 105 4.30 -7.07 -8.29
C GLY A 105 2.92 -6.48 -8.59
N VAL A 106 1.93 -7.31 -8.89
CA VAL A 106 0.54 -6.90 -9.09
C VAL A 106 -0.01 -6.23 -7.83
N PHE A 107 0.24 -6.81 -6.65
CA PHE A 107 -0.17 -6.20 -5.39
C PHE A 107 0.43 -4.80 -5.18
N VAL A 108 1.74 -4.63 -5.42
CA VAL A 108 2.41 -3.32 -5.32
C VAL A 108 1.80 -2.31 -6.29
N VAL A 109 1.58 -2.71 -7.55
CA VAL A 109 0.94 -1.84 -8.55
C VAL A 109 -0.47 -1.44 -8.09
N CYS A 110 -1.26 -2.39 -7.57
CA CYS A 110 -2.60 -2.10 -7.06
C CYS A 110 -2.56 -1.11 -5.90
N PHE A 111 -1.67 -1.30 -4.92
CA PHE A 111 -1.55 -0.43 -3.77
C PHE A 111 -1.16 1.00 -4.17
N VAL A 112 -0.17 1.16 -5.06
CA VAL A 112 0.27 2.47 -5.55
C VAL A 112 -0.83 3.15 -6.35
N TRP A 113 -1.50 2.45 -7.27
CA TRP A 113 -2.59 3.05 -8.04
C TRP A 113 -3.80 3.40 -7.19
N LEU A 114 -4.09 2.63 -6.14
CA LEU A 114 -5.11 3.00 -5.16
C LEU A 114 -4.70 4.26 -4.39
N ALA A 115 -3.42 4.45 -4.08
CA ALA A 115 -2.92 5.71 -3.51
C ALA A 115 -3.16 6.90 -4.45
N VAL A 116 -2.81 6.73 -5.74
CA VAL A 116 -3.00 7.76 -6.77
C VAL A 116 -4.48 8.13 -6.91
N ILE A 117 -5.35 7.14 -7.02
CA ILE A 117 -6.80 7.38 -7.06
C ILE A 117 -7.25 8.06 -5.77
N GLY A 118 -6.84 7.59 -4.61
CA GLY A 118 -7.24 8.16 -3.31
C GLY A 118 -6.85 9.62 -3.11
N LEU A 119 -5.76 10.07 -3.74
CA LEU A 119 -5.35 11.48 -3.75
C LEU A 119 -6.03 12.30 -4.87
N GLY A 120 -6.64 11.63 -5.84
CA GLY A 120 -7.37 12.26 -6.93
C GLY A 120 -8.74 12.78 -6.52
N PRO A 121 -9.36 13.62 -7.36
CA PRO A 121 -10.60 14.36 -7.03
C PRO A 121 -11.83 13.46 -6.84
N GLY A 122 -11.81 12.19 -7.27
CA GLY A 122 -12.94 11.27 -7.07
C GLY A 122 -14.15 11.54 -7.96
N THR A 123 -14.02 12.44 -8.94
CA THR A 123 -15.10 12.84 -9.85
C THR A 123 -15.13 12.04 -11.14
N ALA A 124 -14.01 11.43 -11.53
CA ALA A 124 -13.90 10.76 -12.82
C ALA A 124 -14.47 9.33 -12.77
N VAL A 125 -15.32 9.01 -13.75
CA VAL A 125 -15.99 7.71 -13.86
C VAL A 125 -15.00 6.53 -13.98
N TRP A 126 -13.85 6.74 -14.63
CA TRP A 126 -12.83 5.70 -14.78
C TRP A 126 -12.19 5.31 -13.44
N GLU A 127 -12.07 6.24 -12.49
CA GLU A 127 -11.52 5.96 -11.15
C GLU A 127 -12.39 4.93 -10.42
N ILE A 128 -13.71 4.97 -10.65
CA ILE A 128 -14.66 4.03 -10.06
C ILE A 128 -14.43 2.62 -10.59
N TYR A 129 -14.40 2.45 -11.91
CA TYR A 129 -14.25 1.13 -12.51
C TYR A 129 -12.86 0.54 -12.29
N VAL A 130 -11.80 1.32 -12.57
CA VAL A 130 -10.42 0.87 -12.38
C VAL A 130 -10.16 0.62 -10.91
N GLY A 131 -10.53 1.55 -10.03
CA GLY A 131 -10.31 1.40 -8.61
C GLY A 131 -11.01 0.18 -8.02
N ARG A 132 -12.24 -0.15 -8.44
CA ARG A 132 -12.91 -1.40 -8.01
C ARG A 132 -12.18 -2.67 -8.46
N VAL A 133 -11.61 -2.68 -9.68
CA VAL A 133 -10.75 -3.78 -10.14
C VAL A 133 -9.48 -3.87 -9.29
N LEU A 134 -8.85 -2.74 -8.96
CA LEU A 134 -7.66 -2.74 -8.10
C LEU A 134 -7.97 -3.23 -6.69
N ILE A 135 -9.11 -2.87 -6.11
CA ILE A 135 -9.57 -3.39 -4.81
C ILE A 135 -9.75 -4.90 -4.89
N PHE A 136 -10.41 -5.40 -5.94
CA PHE A 136 -10.56 -6.84 -6.15
C PHE A 136 -9.20 -7.54 -6.24
N LEU A 137 -8.26 -7.01 -7.04
CA LEU A 137 -6.91 -7.58 -7.18
C LEU A 137 -6.11 -7.51 -5.87
N TYR A 138 -6.27 -6.44 -5.09
CA TYR A 138 -5.66 -6.30 -3.76
C TYR A 138 -6.07 -7.44 -2.83
N PHE A 139 -7.37 -7.72 -2.71
CA PHE A 139 -7.85 -8.83 -1.87
C PHE A 139 -7.56 -10.20 -2.49
N ALA A 140 -7.66 -10.32 -3.81
CA ALA A 140 -7.34 -11.56 -4.52
C ALA A 140 -5.89 -11.99 -4.24
N PHE A 141 -4.93 -11.07 -4.16
CA PHE A 141 -3.55 -11.38 -3.78
C PHE A 141 -3.47 -12.17 -2.46
N PHE A 142 -4.12 -11.68 -1.40
CA PHE A 142 -4.10 -12.31 -0.08
C PHE A 142 -4.93 -13.61 -0.04
N ILE A 143 -6.14 -13.59 -0.60
CA ILE A 143 -7.05 -14.75 -0.56
C ILE A 143 -6.46 -15.93 -1.35
N THR A 144 -5.80 -15.66 -2.48
CA THR A 144 -5.17 -16.70 -3.30
C THR A 144 -3.76 -17.07 -2.83
N MET A 145 -3.21 -16.36 -1.83
CA MET A 145 -1.87 -16.60 -1.28
C MET A 145 -1.61 -18.06 -0.90
N PRO A 146 -2.53 -18.78 -0.22
CA PRO A 146 -2.31 -20.19 0.10
C PRO A 146 -2.12 -21.09 -1.13
N LEU A 147 -2.66 -20.71 -2.29
CA LEU A 147 -2.59 -21.51 -3.52
C LEU A 147 -1.27 -21.27 -4.24
N TRP A 148 -0.95 -20.00 -4.56
CA TRP A 148 0.22 -19.69 -5.36
C TRP A 148 1.54 -19.81 -4.58
N THR A 149 1.52 -19.75 -3.25
CA THR A 149 2.73 -19.97 -2.42
C THR A 149 3.15 -21.44 -2.36
N VAL A 150 2.21 -22.38 -2.50
CA VAL A 150 2.49 -23.81 -2.52
C VAL A 150 2.93 -24.29 -3.90
N VAL A 151 2.26 -23.80 -4.95
CA VAL A 151 2.50 -24.22 -6.35
C VAL A 151 3.77 -23.60 -6.94
N ALA A 152 4.22 -22.44 -6.42
CA ALA A 152 5.39 -21.77 -6.95
C ALA A 152 6.65 -22.63 -6.83
N SER A 153 7.32 -22.87 -7.97
CA SER A 153 8.63 -23.53 -8.01
C SER A 153 9.63 -22.77 -7.14
N MET A 154 10.36 -23.47 -6.28
CA MET A 154 11.29 -22.86 -5.33
C MET A 154 12.72 -23.14 -5.76
N LYS A 155 13.56 -22.11 -5.81
CA LYS A 155 15.01 -22.30 -5.94
C LYS A 155 15.55 -22.81 -4.59
N PRO A 156 16.56 -23.70 -4.58
CA PRO A 156 17.18 -24.12 -3.34
C PRO A 156 17.75 -22.89 -2.62
N VAL A 157 17.46 -22.79 -1.32
CA VAL A 157 18.03 -21.76 -0.47
C VAL A 157 19.51 -22.09 -0.26
N PRO A 158 20.44 -21.11 -0.27
CA PRO A 158 21.84 -21.36 -0.02
C PRO A 158 22.08 -22.12 1.29
N GLU A 159 22.94 -23.14 1.27
CA GLU A 159 23.20 -24.01 2.44
C GLU A 159 23.68 -23.26 3.68
N ARG A 160 24.38 -22.13 3.51
CA ARG A 160 24.79 -21.25 4.62
C ARG A 160 23.63 -20.67 5.42
N LEU A 161 22.40 -20.73 4.92
CA LEU A 161 21.18 -20.31 5.62
C LEU A 161 20.43 -21.49 6.25
N THR A 162 20.84 -22.72 5.95
CA THR A 162 20.22 -23.96 6.47
C THR A 162 21.16 -24.72 7.43
N SER A 163 22.44 -24.38 7.53
CA SER A 163 23.44 -25.07 8.35
C SER A 163 23.48 -24.67 9.84
N HIS A 164 22.53 -23.86 10.30
CA HIS A 164 22.36 -23.55 11.72
C HIS A 164 21.17 -24.37 12.26
N GLY A 165 21.41 -25.66 12.44
CA GLY A 165 20.54 -26.60 13.15
C GLY A 165 21.31 -27.22 14.30
#